data_AF-A0A963DM60-F1
#
_entry.id   AF-A0A963DM60-F1
#
_cell.length_a   1.000
_cell.length_b   1.000
_cell.length_c   1.000
_cell.angle_alpha   90.00
_cell.angle_beta   90.00
_cell.angle_gamma   90.00
#
_symmetry.space_group_name_H-M   'P 1'
#
loop_
_entity.id
_entity.type
_entity.pdbx_description
1 polymer ?
#
loop_
_entity_poly.entity_id
_entity_poly.type
_entity_poly.pdbx_seq_one_letter_code
_entity_poly.pdbx_strand_id
1 'polypeptide(L)'
;MLERAWRNVADDEGWAMLSPMASHIHANHPDFDPRDFGCTKFSELVRKSSVFELVPRAHKGGHSYFCRLMGNAARIDGQDTMAASPFIRALMEAVRQATAANGWAPIGIIGQKLKAVGHTVKESGRATLTDALTDTGIFETKGAGAARYFRARQRRA
;
A
#
# COMPACT_ATOMS: atom_id res chain seq x y z
N MET A 1 -1.14 -10.50 -17.38
CA MET A 1 -1.95 -9.76 -18.38
C MET A 1 -2.87 -8.74 -17.73
N LEU A 2 -3.88 -9.17 -16.97
CA LEU A 2 -4.86 -8.26 -16.32
C LEU A 2 -4.18 -7.19 -15.44
N GLU A 3 -3.22 -7.55 -14.59
CA GLU A 3 -2.50 -6.57 -13.75
C GLU A 3 -1.71 -5.52 -14.55
N ARG A 4 -1.20 -5.88 -15.73
CA ARG A 4 -0.46 -4.96 -16.60
C ARG A 4 -1.42 -3.97 -17.24
N ALA A 5 -2.56 -4.45 -17.74
CA ALA A 5 -3.61 -3.59 -18.25
C ALA A 5 -4.16 -2.65 -17.18
N TRP A 6 -4.40 -3.17 -15.97
CA TRP A 6 -4.81 -2.37 -14.82
C TRP A 6 -3.81 -1.24 -14.52
N ARG A 7 -2.51 -1.55 -14.42
CA ARG A 7 -1.46 -0.54 -14.16
C ARG A 7 -1.42 0.59 -15.20
N ASN A 8 -1.81 0.32 -16.43
CA ASN A 8 -1.79 1.31 -17.51
C ASN A 8 -3.05 2.19 -17.54
N VAL A 9 -4.13 1.81 -16.85
CA VAL A 9 -5.43 2.51 -16.91
C VAL A 9 -5.99 2.87 -15.53
N ALA A 10 -5.31 2.48 -14.46
CA ALA A 10 -5.65 2.88 -13.11
C ALA A 10 -5.47 4.40 -12.94
N ASP A 11 -6.41 5.01 -12.24
CA ASP A 11 -6.34 6.40 -11.81
C ASP A 11 -5.41 6.56 -10.60
N ASP A 12 -5.19 7.82 -10.20
CA ASP A 12 -4.36 8.19 -9.06
C ASP A 12 -4.93 7.68 -7.71
N GLU A 13 -6.22 7.33 -7.67
CA GLU A 13 -6.88 6.73 -6.50
C GLU A 13 -6.71 5.20 -6.43
N GLY A 14 -6.04 4.61 -7.43
CA GLY A 14 -5.84 3.16 -7.51
C GLY A 14 -7.08 2.41 -7.97
N TRP A 15 -7.94 3.02 -8.78
CA TRP A 15 -9.09 2.38 -9.41
C TRP A 15 -8.96 2.40 -10.93
N ALA A 16 -9.30 1.29 -11.58
CA ALA A 16 -9.29 1.17 -13.03
C ALA A 16 -10.70 0.91 -13.54
N MET A 17 -11.17 1.71 -14.49
CA MET A 17 -12.43 1.44 -15.18
C MET A 17 -12.30 0.20 -16.08
N LEU A 18 -13.32 -0.64 -16.11
CA LEU A 18 -13.26 -1.90 -16.88
C LEU A 18 -13.18 -1.68 -18.39
N SER A 19 -13.84 -0.65 -18.95
CA SER A 19 -13.82 -0.44 -20.41
C SER A 19 -12.42 -0.10 -20.93
N PRO A 20 -11.69 0.90 -20.38
CA PRO A 20 -10.30 1.17 -20.78
C PRO A 20 -9.38 -0.04 -20.59
N MET A 21 -9.57 -0.79 -19.50
CA MET A 21 -8.79 -2.00 -19.23
C MET A 21 -9.02 -3.08 -20.30
N ALA A 22 -10.27 -3.33 -20.66
CA ALA A 22 -10.63 -4.27 -21.72
C ALA A 22 -10.07 -3.81 -23.08
N SER A 23 -10.20 -2.51 -23.42
CA SER A 23 -9.63 -1.96 -24.67
C SER A 23 -8.11 -2.11 -24.72
N HIS A 24 -7.41 -1.82 -23.62
CA HIS A 24 -5.96 -2.00 -23.53
C HIS A 24 -5.55 -3.46 -23.72
N ILE A 25 -6.34 -4.39 -23.20
CA ILE A 25 -6.14 -5.83 -23.41
C ILE A 25 -6.29 -6.19 -24.87
N HIS A 26 -7.40 -5.84 -25.53
CA HIS A 26 -7.61 -6.19 -26.93
C HIS A 26 -6.56 -5.56 -27.85
N ALA A 27 -6.04 -4.38 -27.50
CA ALA A 27 -4.97 -3.73 -28.25
C ALA A 27 -3.61 -4.45 -28.15
N ASN A 28 -3.30 -5.08 -27.01
CA ASN A 28 -2.01 -5.76 -26.78
C ASN A 28 -2.09 -7.29 -26.93
N HIS A 29 -3.28 -7.84 -26.82
CA HIS A 29 -3.62 -9.26 -26.85
C HIS A 29 -4.91 -9.42 -27.67
N PRO A 30 -4.84 -9.27 -29.01
CA PRO A 30 -6.02 -9.35 -29.88
C PRO A 30 -6.61 -10.76 -29.96
N ASP A 31 -5.85 -11.77 -29.54
CA ASP A 31 -6.22 -13.18 -29.43
C ASP A 31 -7.01 -13.51 -28.16
N PHE A 32 -7.16 -12.56 -27.25
CA PHE A 32 -7.83 -12.78 -25.98
C PHE A 32 -9.35 -12.89 -26.14
N ASP A 33 -9.92 -14.04 -25.77
CA ASP A 33 -11.35 -14.25 -25.64
C ASP A 33 -11.72 -14.62 -24.17
N PRO A 34 -12.58 -13.83 -23.48
CA PRO A 34 -13.12 -14.20 -22.17
C PRO A 34 -13.80 -15.59 -22.12
N ARG A 35 -14.28 -16.10 -23.26
CA ARG A 35 -14.96 -17.40 -23.37
C ARG A 35 -14.01 -18.57 -23.16
N ASP A 36 -12.73 -18.43 -23.48
CA ASP A 36 -11.71 -19.44 -23.19
C ASP A 36 -11.57 -19.71 -21.69
N PHE A 37 -12.00 -18.76 -20.87
CA PHE A 37 -12.02 -18.83 -19.41
C PHE A 37 -13.40 -19.18 -18.84
N GLY A 38 -14.37 -19.48 -19.71
CA GLY A 38 -15.76 -19.77 -19.34
C GLY A 38 -16.52 -18.54 -18.82
N CYS A 39 -16.14 -17.34 -19.28
CA CYS A 39 -16.79 -16.08 -18.88
C CYS A 39 -17.50 -15.45 -20.08
N THR A 40 -18.71 -14.95 -19.85
CA THR A 40 -19.51 -14.30 -20.91
C THR A 40 -19.16 -12.83 -21.07
N LYS A 41 -18.59 -12.22 -20.02
CA LYS A 41 -18.24 -10.80 -19.95
C LYS A 41 -16.87 -10.64 -19.32
N PHE A 42 -16.16 -9.59 -19.72
CA PHE A 42 -14.88 -9.23 -19.11
C PHE A 42 -15.00 -9.00 -17.60
N SER A 43 -16.10 -8.40 -17.13
CA SER A 43 -16.35 -8.20 -15.69
C SER A 43 -16.45 -9.49 -14.88
N GLU A 44 -16.98 -10.54 -15.50
CA GLU A 44 -17.06 -11.88 -14.90
C GLU A 44 -15.67 -12.50 -14.79
N LEU A 45 -14.84 -12.36 -15.82
CA LEU A 45 -13.45 -12.80 -15.79
C LEU A 45 -12.65 -12.09 -14.69
N VAL A 46 -12.75 -10.76 -14.60
CA VAL A 46 -12.05 -9.98 -13.57
C VAL A 46 -12.50 -10.41 -12.18
N ARG A 47 -13.80 -10.66 -11.97
CA ARG A 47 -14.33 -11.18 -10.70
C ARG A 47 -13.81 -12.60 -10.40
N LYS A 48 -13.81 -13.49 -11.40
CA LYS A 48 -13.33 -14.88 -11.28
C LYS A 48 -11.83 -14.96 -11.02
N SER A 49 -11.06 -13.96 -11.47
CA SER A 49 -9.61 -13.92 -11.26
C SER A 49 -9.20 -13.79 -9.79
N SER A 50 -10.11 -13.37 -8.89
CA SER A 50 -9.87 -13.19 -7.44
C SER A 50 -8.70 -12.27 -7.05
N VAL A 51 -8.03 -11.64 -8.02
CA VAL A 51 -6.95 -10.68 -7.82
C VAL A 51 -7.43 -9.23 -7.86
N PHE A 52 -8.71 -8.99 -8.19
CA PHE A 52 -9.31 -7.66 -8.25
C PHE A 52 -10.60 -7.56 -7.45
N GLU A 53 -10.76 -6.44 -6.77
CA GLU A 53 -12.01 -6.03 -6.15
C GLU A 53 -12.82 -5.27 -7.20
N LEU A 54 -14.06 -5.67 -7.44
CA LEU A 54 -14.94 -5.07 -8.46
C LEU A 54 -16.07 -4.29 -7.80
N VAL A 55 -16.16 -2.99 -8.06
CA VAL A 55 -17.20 -2.12 -7.48
C VAL A 55 -17.96 -1.38 -8.59
N PRO A 56 -19.30 -1.42 -8.60
CA PRO A 56 -20.09 -0.57 -9.49
C PRO A 56 -20.02 0.88 -8.99
N ARG A 57 -19.70 1.81 -9.89
CA ARG A 57 -19.68 3.26 -9.61
C ARG A 57 -20.51 4.01 -10.65
N ALA A 58 -21.08 5.14 -10.26
CA ALA A 58 -21.69 6.05 -11.21
C ALA A 58 -20.61 6.67 -12.10
N HIS A 59 -20.79 6.64 -13.42
CA HIS A 59 -19.88 7.26 -14.38
C HIS A 59 -20.68 7.82 -15.55
N LYS A 60 -20.53 9.14 -15.79
CA LYS A 60 -21.13 9.89 -16.92
C LYS A 60 -22.60 9.53 -17.23
N GLY A 61 -23.46 9.54 -16.20
CA GLY A 61 -24.90 9.31 -16.36
C GLY A 61 -25.34 7.85 -16.43
N GLY A 62 -24.44 6.89 -16.20
CA GLY A 62 -24.76 5.46 -16.06
C GLY A 62 -23.95 4.78 -14.95
N HIS A 63 -23.96 3.45 -14.93
CA HIS A 63 -23.13 2.64 -14.03
C HIS A 63 -21.97 2.02 -14.80
N SER A 64 -20.75 2.15 -14.27
CA SER A 64 -19.55 1.50 -14.78
C SER A 64 -18.91 0.67 -13.66
N TYR A 65 -18.26 -0.42 -14.02
CA TYR A 65 -17.49 -1.20 -13.06
C TYR A 65 -16.07 -0.67 -12.99
N PHE A 66 -15.60 -0.47 -11.77
CA PHE A 66 -14.22 -0.15 -11.45
C PHE A 66 -13.60 -1.33 -10.73
N CYS A 67 -12.31 -1.54 -10.95
CA CYS A 67 -11.55 -2.58 -10.31
C CYS A 67 -10.27 -2.05 -9.68
N ARG A 68 -9.91 -2.62 -8.53
CA ARG A 68 -8.66 -2.35 -7.83
C ARG A 68 -7.95 -3.66 -7.55
N LEU A 69 -6.62 -3.68 -7.64
CA LEU A 69 -5.85 -4.87 -7.27
C LEU A 69 -6.10 -5.22 -5.80
N MET A 70 -6.57 -6.44 -5.54
CA MET A 70 -6.59 -7.02 -4.20
C MET A 70 -5.17 -7.44 -3.86
N GLY A 71 -4.37 -6.46 -3.46
CA GLY A 71 -3.13 -6.71 -2.73
C GLY A 71 -3.48 -7.23 -1.34
N ASN A 72 -3.91 -8.48 -1.22
CA ASN A 72 -4.16 -9.16 0.04
C ASN A 72 -5.10 -8.39 1.00
N ALA A 73 -6.38 -8.26 0.65
CA ALA A 73 -7.56 -7.97 1.51
C ALA A 73 -7.45 -6.97 2.71
N ALA A 74 -6.44 -6.11 2.81
CA ALA A 74 -6.22 -5.29 4.01
C ALA A 74 -5.60 -3.90 3.72
N ARG A 75 -5.96 -3.26 2.60
CA ARG A 75 -5.61 -1.86 2.33
C ARG A 75 -6.76 -1.07 1.70
N ILE A 76 -7.94 -1.27 2.26
CA ILE A 76 -9.06 -0.34 2.12
C ILE A 76 -8.74 0.78 3.13
N ASP A 77 -8.70 2.02 2.65
CA ASP A 77 -8.22 3.26 3.29
C ASP A 77 -6.71 3.45 3.50
N GLY A 78 -6.11 4.27 2.62
CA GLY A 78 -5.10 5.26 3.03
C GLY A 78 -3.68 4.83 3.40
N GLN A 79 -3.28 3.57 3.23
CA GLN A 79 -2.00 3.08 3.79
C GLN A 79 -0.95 2.50 2.83
N ASP A 80 -1.07 2.69 1.51
CA ASP A 80 -0.15 2.09 0.53
C ASP A 80 0.84 3.03 -0.17
N THR A 81 1.13 4.19 0.43
CA THR A 81 2.30 5.01 0.05
C THR A 81 3.43 4.94 1.07
N MET A 82 3.21 4.33 2.24
CA MET A 82 4.17 4.36 3.34
C MET A 82 5.22 3.25 3.27
N ALA A 83 4.88 1.99 2.98
CA ALA A 83 5.87 0.90 2.99
C ALA A 83 6.99 1.06 1.92
N ALA A 84 6.75 1.85 0.87
CA ALA A 84 7.74 2.19 -0.16
C ALA A 84 8.35 3.60 0.00
N SER A 85 7.95 4.36 1.03
CA SER A 85 8.49 5.70 1.26
C SER A 85 9.96 5.61 1.71
N PRO A 86 10.88 6.39 1.10
CA PRO A 86 12.25 6.53 1.59
C PRO A 86 12.30 6.85 3.08
N PHE A 87 11.33 7.63 3.57
CA PHE A 87 11.17 7.95 4.98
C PHE A 87 10.93 6.71 5.85
N ILE A 88 10.06 5.78 5.44
CA ILE A 88 9.75 4.58 6.23
C ILE A 88 10.94 3.61 6.23
N ARG A 89 11.69 3.55 5.14
CA ARG A 89 12.98 2.82 5.09
C ARG A 89 14.00 3.43 6.06
N ALA A 90 14.14 4.75 6.03
CA ALA A 90 15.03 5.47 6.94
C ALA A 90 14.61 5.29 8.41
N LEU A 91 13.30 5.28 8.68
CA LEU A 91 12.74 5.10 10.01
C LEU A 91 12.96 3.67 10.54
N MET A 92 12.79 2.65 9.69
CA MET A 92 13.11 1.26 10.02
C MET A 92 14.59 1.09 10.36
N GLU A 93 15.47 1.67 9.55
CA GLU A 93 16.91 1.59 9.77
C GLU A 93 17.32 2.38 11.03
N ALA A 94 16.73 3.55 11.27
CA ALA A 94 16.94 4.32 12.50
C ALA A 94 16.52 3.53 13.74
N VAL A 95 15.36 2.84 13.71
CA VAL A 95 14.91 1.96 14.81
C VAL A 95 15.87 0.79 15.01
N ARG A 96 16.31 0.15 13.93
CA ARG A 96 17.25 -0.97 13.99
C ARG A 96 18.59 -0.56 14.60
N GLN A 97 19.13 0.59 14.19
CA GLN A 97 20.37 1.13 14.74
C GLN A 97 20.23 1.65 16.18
N ALA A 98 19.04 2.11 16.56
CA ALA A 98 18.75 2.59 17.91
C ALA A 98 18.37 1.46 18.89
N THR A 99 18.17 0.24 18.39
CA THR A 99 17.80 -0.92 19.22
C THR A 99 18.99 -1.31 20.10
N ALA A 100 18.82 -1.15 21.42
CA ALA A 100 19.84 -1.53 22.38
C ALA A 100 19.82 -3.05 22.65
N ALA A 101 20.77 -3.54 23.46
CA ALA A 101 20.88 -4.96 23.83
C ALA A 101 19.60 -5.56 24.47
N ASN A 102 18.71 -4.71 24.98
CA ASN A 102 17.40 -5.10 25.51
C ASN A 102 16.32 -5.35 24.43
N GLY A 103 16.65 -5.19 23.13
CA GLY A 103 15.73 -5.36 22.01
C GLY A 103 14.75 -4.22 21.79
N TRP A 104 14.97 -3.06 22.43
CA TRP A 104 14.11 -1.88 22.36
C TRP A 104 14.92 -0.63 22.01
N ALA A 105 14.36 0.21 21.12
CA ALA A 105 14.97 1.45 20.69
C ALA A 105 14.28 2.66 21.35
N PRO A 106 14.99 3.51 22.10
CA PRO A 106 14.40 4.72 22.70
C PRO A 106 14.02 5.74 21.61
N ILE A 107 12.84 6.36 21.72
CA ILE A 107 12.36 7.35 20.74
C ILE A 107 13.34 8.52 20.52
N GLY A 108 14.05 8.95 21.58
CA GLY A 108 15.06 10.00 21.48
C GLY A 108 16.22 9.61 20.56
N ILE A 109 16.72 8.37 20.67
CA ILE A 109 17.82 7.87 19.84
C ILE A 109 17.35 7.65 18.41
N ILE A 110 16.12 7.14 18.21
CA ILE A 110 15.52 6.99 16.88
C ILE A 110 15.44 8.34 16.17
N GLY A 111 14.98 9.38 16.87
CA GLY A 111 14.91 10.74 16.32
C GLY A 111 16.28 11.32 15.98
N GLN A 112 17.30 11.06 16.80
CA GLN A 112 18.68 11.44 16.50
C GLN A 112 19.22 10.74 15.26
N LYS A 113 18.99 9.42 15.12
CA LYS A 113 19.42 8.64 13.95
C LYS A 113 18.70 9.09 12.67
N LEU A 114 17.40 9.34 12.76
CA LEU A 114 16.60 9.85 11.63
C LEU A 114 17.13 11.21 11.16
N LYS A 115 17.41 12.12 12.09
CA LYS A 115 18.00 13.43 11.77
C LYS A 115 19.41 13.30 11.18
N ALA A 116 20.21 12.34 11.65
CA ALA A 116 21.56 12.09 11.13
C ALA A 116 21.54 11.62 9.68
N VAL A 117 20.50 10.92 9.23
CA VAL A 117 20.30 10.51 7.83
C VAL A 117 19.57 11.58 7.00
N GLY A 118 19.39 12.80 7.53
CA GLY A 118 18.78 13.92 6.83
C GLY A 118 17.26 13.90 6.76
N HIS A 119 16.61 12.93 7.43
CA HIS A 119 15.15 12.81 7.47
C HIS A 119 14.57 13.46 8.73
N THR A 120 13.40 14.07 8.60
CA THR A 120 12.69 14.71 9.70
C THR A 120 11.24 14.25 9.79
N VAL A 121 10.67 14.28 11.00
CA VAL A 121 9.26 13.88 11.24
C VAL A 121 8.28 14.65 10.35
N LYS A 122 8.60 15.89 9.97
CA LYS A 122 7.76 16.71 9.08
C LYS A 122 7.49 16.04 7.73
N GLU A 123 8.41 15.20 7.24
CA GLU A 123 8.24 14.44 5.99
C GLU A 123 7.16 13.36 6.09
N SER A 124 6.80 12.93 7.30
CA SER A 124 5.68 12.04 7.53
C SER A 124 4.32 12.76 7.58
N GLY A 125 4.32 14.10 7.57
CA GLY A 125 3.11 14.91 7.78
C GLY A 125 2.57 14.86 9.22
N ARG A 126 3.30 14.23 10.16
CA ARG A 126 2.90 14.12 11.58
C ARG A 126 3.59 15.16 12.45
N ALA A 127 2.96 15.47 13.59
CA ALA A 127 3.48 16.43 14.56
C ALA A 127 4.62 15.83 15.42
N THR A 128 4.55 14.53 15.74
CA THR A 128 5.54 13.86 16.58
C THR A 128 6.08 12.58 15.94
N LEU A 129 7.32 12.22 16.30
CA LEU A 129 7.94 10.96 15.88
C LEU A 129 7.16 9.75 16.41
N THR A 130 6.47 9.89 17.56
CA THR A 130 5.60 8.84 18.09
C THR A 130 4.49 8.55 17.10
N ASP A 131 3.76 9.59 16.68
CA ASP A 131 2.63 9.43 15.76
C ASP A 131 3.09 8.82 14.45
N ALA A 132 4.22 9.31 13.91
CA ALA A 132 4.82 8.77 12.70
C ALA A 132 5.12 7.27 12.84
N LEU A 133 5.71 6.83 13.97
CA LEU A 133 6.02 5.42 14.23
C LEU A 133 4.77 4.57 14.43
N THR A 134 3.79 5.03 15.21
CA THR A 134 2.58 4.27 15.51
C THR A 134 1.65 4.15 14.29
N ASP A 135 1.56 5.21 13.49
CA ASP A 135 0.73 5.27 12.29
C ASP A 135 1.20 4.28 11.20
N THR A 136 2.50 3.93 11.20
CA THR A 136 3.01 2.91 10.28
C THR A 136 2.43 1.52 10.49
N GLY A 137 2.00 1.19 11.72
CA GLY A 137 1.59 -0.16 12.11
C GLY A 137 2.69 -1.24 12.08
N ILE A 138 3.93 -0.91 11.69
CA ILE A 138 5.04 -1.88 11.57
C ILE A 138 5.97 -1.91 12.79
N PHE A 139 5.80 -0.99 13.73
CA PHE A 139 6.57 -0.93 14.97
C PHE A 139 5.70 -1.27 16.17
N GLU A 140 6.27 -2.05 17.09
CA GLU A 140 5.69 -2.22 18.42
C GLU A 140 6.20 -1.09 19.32
N THR A 141 5.32 -0.58 20.17
CA THR A 141 5.61 0.51 21.11
C THR A 141 5.47 0.02 22.55
N LYS A 142 6.34 0.51 23.43
CA LYS A 142 6.32 0.21 24.87
C LYS A 142 6.67 1.45 25.68
N GLY A 143 5.99 1.63 26.81
CA GLY A 143 6.18 2.78 27.71
C GLY A 143 5.31 3.99 27.34
N ALA A 144 5.42 5.05 28.14
CA ALA A 144 4.62 6.26 28.02
C ALA A 144 5.48 7.52 28.08
N GLY A 145 5.01 8.59 27.43
CA GLY A 145 5.69 9.90 27.45
C GLY A 145 7.11 9.86 26.87
N ALA A 146 8.05 10.48 27.60
CA ALA A 146 9.46 10.58 27.19
C ALA A 146 10.23 9.24 27.27
N ALA A 147 9.72 8.26 28.02
CA ALA A 147 10.31 6.93 28.16
C ALA A 147 9.65 5.91 27.21
N ARG A 148 9.35 6.34 25.97
CA ARG A 148 8.75 5.47 24.96
C ARG A 148 9.82 4.77 24.12
N TYR A 149 9.60 3.48 23.92
CA TYR A 149 10.49 2.60 23.19
C TYR A 149 9.75 1.98 22.01
N PHE A 150 10.47 1.77 20.91
CA PHE A 150 9.95 1.15 19.71
C PHE A 150 10.82 -0.04 19.30
N ARG A 151 10.21 -1.02 18.66
CA ARG A 151 10.94 -2.11 18.00
C ARG A 151 10.25 -2.47 16.69
N ALA A 152 11.02 -2.90 15.70
CA ALA A 152 10.46 -3.40 14.45
C ALA A 152 9.69 -4.70 14.72
N ARG A 153 8.43 -4.77 14.29
CA ARG A 153 7.62 -5.98 14.44
C ARG A 153 8.19 -7.04 13.50
N GLN A 154 8.85 -8.06 14.06
CA GLN A 154 9.32 -9.18 13.24
C GLN A 154 8.10 -9.90 12.68
N ARG A 155 7.95 -9.90 11.35
CA ARG A 155 7.09 -10.88 10.70
C ARG A 155 7.70 -12.25 11.00
N ARG A 156 7.08 -13.01 11.90
CA ARG A 156 7.31 -14.46 11.93
C ARG A 156 6.91 -14.98 10.55
N ALA A 157 7.87 -15.59 9.88
CA ALA A 157 7.66 -16.38 8.68
C ALA A 157 6.69 -17.54 8.97
#